data_AF-A0A2G6BD65-F1
#
_entry.id   AF-A0A2G6BD65-F1
#
_cell.length_a   1.000
_cell.length_b   1.000
_cell.length_c   1.000
_cell.angle_alpha   90.00
_cell.angle_beta   90.00
_cell.angle_gamma   90.00
#
_symmetry.space_group_name_H-M   'P 1'
#
loop_
_entity.id
_entity.type
_entity.pdbx_description
1 polymer ?
#
loop_
_entity_poly.entity_id
_entity_poly.type
_entity_poly.pdbx_seq_one_letter_code
_entity_poly.pdbx_strand_id
1 'polypeptide(L)'
;MEIIVNQIETISKIQRLYVTSILVKAFDLPRYNFQSMKNPFKDIHVSQSHSENILILYKLGITTGTSPNTFGINTDVTRGQAAKLMEVTEEMKPSMVTLEAKDVGLDEIEGVIWKTDTDLYESVMVYGKPGYTKTKIQLIPLNERIGTLNVSGSMLNEASIYKKYHVQEMYGIINISASTIFEGQYGP
;
A
#
# COMPACT_ATOMS: atom_id res chain seq x y z
N MET A 1 -32.27 -18.69 -43.99
CA MET A 1 -32.42 -18.62 -42.52
C MET A 1 -31.04 -18.38 -41.93
N GLU A 2 -30.50 -17.20 -42.23
CA GLU A 2 -29.33 -16.62 -41.54
C GLU A 2 -29.89 -15.65 -40.50
N ILE A 3 -29.05 -15.29 -39.52
CA ILE A 3 -29.37 -14.43 -38.36
C ILE A 3 -29.92 -15.23 -37.16
N ILE A 4 -29.11 -16.07 -36.50
CA ILE A 4 -28.97 -16.13 -35.02
C ILE A 4 -27.62 -16.79 -34.65
N VAL A 5 -26.48 -16.20 -35.02
CA VAL A 5 -25.18 -16.58 -34.39
C VAL A 5 -24.28 -15.34 -34.27
N ASN A 6 -24.76 -14.28 -33.61
CA ASN A 6 -23.90 -13.13 -33.31
C ASN A 6 -24.19 -12.51 -31.93
N GLN A 7 -24.51 -13.37 -30.96
CA GLN A 7 -24.71 -12.97 -29.57
C GLN A 7 -23.85 -13.81 -28.60
N ILE A 8 -22.64 -14.16 -29.03
CA ILE A 8 -21.65 -14.84 -28.19
C ILE A 8 -20.36 -14.02 -28.27
N GLU A 9 -19.92 -13.57 -27.08
CA GLU A 9 -18.70 -12.80 -26.79
C GLU A 9 -18.71 -11.29 -27.08
N THR A 10 -19.54 -10.54 -26.33
CA THR A 10 -18.99 -9.29 -25.78
C THR A 10 -18.01 -9.69 -24.67
N ILE A 11 -16.77 -10.04 -25.02
CA ILE A 11 -15.70 -10.10 -24.03
C ILE A 11 -15.66 -8.70 -23.43
N SER A 12 -16.12 -8.52 -22.19
CA SER A 12 -16.06 -7.20 -21.54
C SER A 12 -14.59 -6.81 -21.51
N LYS A 13 -14.19 -5.87 -22.37
CA LYS A 13 -12.82 -5.43 -22.44
C LYS A 13 -12.53 -4.67 -21.16
N ILE A 14 -11.64 -5.22 -20.34
CA ILE A 14 -11.19 -4.57 -19.12
C ILE A 14 -10.01 -3.65 -19.48
N GLN A 15 -10.13 -2.37 -19.13
CA GLN A 15 -9.05 -1.41 -19.31
C GLN A 15 -7.94 -1.66 -18.28
N ARG A 16 -6.69 -1.35 -18.67
CA ARG A 16 -5.51 -1.59 -17.82
C ARG A 16 -5.62 -0.96 -16.44
N LEU A 17 -6.19 0.25 -16.33
CA LEU A 17 -6.39 0.93 -15.04
C LEU A 17 -7.27 0.14 -14.05
N TYR A 18 -8.22 -0.66 -14.55
CA TYR A 18 -9.08 -1.46 -13.68
C TYR A 18 -8.34 -2.70 -13.18
N VAL A 19 -7.56 -3.34 -14.06
CA VAL A 19 -6.69 -4.46 -13.66
C VAL A 19 -5.75 -4.02 -12.55
N THR A 20 -5.09 -2.85 -12.67
CA THR A 20 -4.15 -2.39 -11.63
C THR A 20 -4.84 -2.21 -10.29
N SER A 21 -6.04 -1.64 -10.29
CA SER A 21 -6.81 -1.43 -9.08
C SER A 21 -7.30 -2.73 -8.45
N ILE A 22 -7.64 -3.72 -9.27
CA ILE A 22 -8.00 -5.06 -8.79
C ILE A 22 -6.78 -5.71 -8.13
N LEU A 23 -5.61 -5.70 -8.78
CA LEU A 23 -4.39 -6.33 -8.26
C LEU A 23 -3.97 -5.70 -6.92
N VAL A 24 -3.91 -4.37 -6.85
CA VAL A 24 -3.54 -3.65 -5.63
C VAL A 24 -4.47 -4.00 -4.47
N LYS A 25 -5.78 -4.14 -4.72
CA LYS A 25 -6.76 -4.50 -3.69
C LYS A 25 -6.74 -5.98 -3.33
N ALA A 26 -6.73 -6.87 -4.33
CA ALA A 26 -6.86 -8.31 -4.15
C ALA A 26 -5.65 -8.93 -3.46
N PHE A 27 -4.44 -8.41 -3.73
CA PHE A 27 -3.20 -8.88 -3.13
C PHE A 27 -2.77 -8.03 -1.92
N ASP A 28 -3.63 -7.12 -1.47
CA ASP A 28 -3.38 -6.18 -0.38
C ASP A 28 -2.00 -5.50 -0.43
N LEU A 29 -1.63 -4.95 -1.59
CA LEU A 29 -0.32 -4.32 -1.78
C LEU A 29 -0.16 -3.03 -0.94
N PRO A 30 1.08 -2.63 -0.59
CA PRO A 30 1.33 -1.41 0.17
C PRO A 30 0.67 -0.17 -0.44
N ARG A 31 0.02 0.63 0.40
CA ARG A 31 -0.78 1.80 0.02
C ARG A 31 0.08 3.05 -0.02
N TYR A 32 1.12 3.03 -0.86
CA TYR A 32 1.94 4.21 -1.07
C TYR A 32 1.09 5.37 -1.57
N ASN A 33 1.24 6.53 -0.93
CA ASN A 33 0.60 7.76 -1.38
C ASN A 33 1.30 8.26 -2.67
N PHE A 34 0.52 8.83 -3.60
CA PHE A 34 1.02 9.33 -4.88
C PHE A 34 2.28 10.22 -4.76
N GLN A 35 2.29 11.16 -3.82
CA GLN A 35 3.36 12.13 -3.63
C GLN A 35 4.67 11.49 -3.14
N SER A 36 4.62 10.27 -2.60
CA SER A 36 5.80 9.52 -2.14
C SER A 36 6.49 8.71 -3.24
N MET A 37 5.91 8.66 -4.44
CA MET A 37 6.39 7.84 -5.56
C MET A 37 6.84 8.69 -6.74
N LYS A 38 7.90 8.26 -7.42
CA LYS A 38 8.29 8.85 -8.70
C LYS A 38 7.31 8.40 -9.79
N ASN A 39 6.64 9.35 -10.42
CA ASN A 39 5.80 9.08 -11.60
C ASN A 39 6.63 9.22 -12.90
N PRO A 40 6.90 8.14 -13.64
CA PRO A 40 7.57 8.22 -14.95
C PRO A 40 6.60 8.52 -16.11
N PHE A 41 5.28 8.39 -15.89
CA PHE A 41 4.27 8.37 -16.94
C PHE A 41 3.64 9.75 -17.16
N LYS A 42 3.59 10.19 -18.42
CA LYS A 42 3.00 11.47 -18.81
C LYS A 42 1.47 11.45 -18.81
N ASP A 43 0.88 10.26 -18.96
CA ASP A 43 -0.58 10.04 -19.02
C ASP A 43 -1.20 9.75 -17.64
N ILE A 44 -0.41 9.86 -16.57
CA ILE A 44 -0.84 9.66 -15.18
C ILE A 44 -0.73 10.97 -14.41
N HIS A 45 -1.85 11.40 -13.81
CA HIS A 45 -1.90 12.62 -12.99
C HIS A 45 -2.49 12.32 -11.60
N VAL A 46 -2.05 13.07 -10.59
CA VAL A 46 -2.48 12.91 -9.19
C VAL A 46 -4.00 12.97 -9.00
N SER A 47 -4.70 13.75 -9.83
CA SER A 47 -6.16 13.93 -9.74
C SER A 47 -6.97 12.81 -10.37
N GLN A 48 -6.36 11.92 -11.15
CA GLN A 48 -7.06 10.80 -11.78
C GLN A 48 -7.30 9.70 -10.75
N SER A 49 -8.51 9.14 -10.75
CA SER A 49 -8.77 7.90 -10.02
C SER A 49 -7.79 6.83 -10.51
N HIS A 50 -7.34 5.94 -9.62
CA HIS A 50 -6.44 4.82 -9.90
C HIS A 50 -4.94 5.14 -10.09
N SER A 51 -4.55 6.42 -10.18
CA SER A 51 -3.13 6.81 -10.35
C SER A 51 -2.20 6.24 -9.29
N GLU A 52 -2.63 6.24 -8.02
CA GLU A 52 -1.88 5.63 -6.92
C GLU A 52 -1.64 4.14 -7.16
N ASN A 53 -2.69 3.39 -7.53
CA ASN A 53 -2.59 1.95 -7.79
C ASN A 53 -1.63 1.65 -8.94
N ILE A 54 -1.64 2.48 -9.98
CA ILE A 54 -0.73 2.34 -11.12
C ILE A 54 0.72 2.55 -10.68
N LEU A 55 0.97 3.60 -9.89
CA LEU A 55 2.32 3.88 -9.38
C LEU A 55 2.80 2.86 -8.35
N ILE A 56 1.90 2.28 -7.53
CA ILE A 56 2.22 1.18 -6.63
C ILE A 56 2.77 -0.01 -7.42
N LEU A 57 2.06 -0.44 -8.48
CA LEU A 57 2.54 -1.55 -9.31
C LEU A 57 3.85 -1.21 -10.03
N TYR A 58 4.04 0.03 -10.47
CA TYR A 58 5.30 0.45 -11.06
C TYR A 58 6.46 0.45 -10.05
N LYS A 59 6.26 1.00 -8.84
CA LYS A 59 7.27 1.02 -7.77
C LYS A 59 7.68 -0.38 -7.35
N LEU A 60 6.75 -1.33 -7.35
CA LEU A 60 7.01 -2.74 -7.04
C LEU A 60 7.59 -3.53 -8.23
N GLY A 61 7.77 -2.92 -9.41
CA GLY A 61 8.31 -3.59 -10.60
C GLY A 61 7.34 -4.54 -11.29
N ILE A 62 6.05 -4.53 -10.93
CA ILE A 62 5.02 -5.41 -11.50
C ILE A 62 4.63 -4.98 -12.92
N THR A 63 4.76 -3.69 -13.24
CA THR A 63 4.46 -3.16 -14.57
C THR A 63 5.41 -2.04 -14.95
N THR A 64 5.74 -1.95 -16.23
CA THR A 64 6.58 -0.89 -16.82
C THR A 64 5.79 0.06 -17.71
N GLY A 65 4.46 -0.08 -17.78
CA GLY A 65 3.63 0.60 -18.76
C GLY A 65 3.81 0.05 -20.18
N THR A 66 3.28 0.76 -21.18
CA THR A 66 3.43 0.42 -22.62
C THR A 66 4.70 0.99 -23.24
N SER A 67 5.26 2.02 -22.59
CA SER A 67 6.52 2.64 -22.96
C SER A 67 7.16 3.22 -21.68
N PRO A 68 8.43 3.65 -21.72
CA PRO A 68 9.09 4.23 -20.55
C PRO A 68 8.37 5.44 -19.93
N ASN A 69 7.51 6.13 -20.67
CA ASN A 69 6.80 7.32 -20.20
C ASN A 69 5.28 7.31 -20.47
N THR A 70 4.71 6.17 -20.85
CA THR A 70 3.27 6.01 -21.09
C THR A 70 2.76 4.70 -20.50
N PHE A 71 1.74 4.79 -19.63
CA PHE A 71 1.11 3.62 -19.03
C PHE A 71 0.03 2.99 -19.93
N GLY A 72 -0.77 3.84 -20.60
CA GLY A 72 -1.88 3.43 -21.45
C GLY A 72 -3.14 3.11 -20.64
N ILE A 73 -3.61 4.05 -19.81
CA ILE A 73 -4.73 3.88 -18.86
C ILE A 73 -5.99 3.25 -19.48
N ASN A 74 -6.37 3.69 -20.69
CA ASN A 74 -7.60 3.29 -21.37
C ASN A 74 -7.39 2.14 -22.36
N THR A 75 -6.19 1.56 -22.40
CA THR A 75 -5.92 0.44 -23.31
C THR A 75 -6.50 -0.85 -22.74
N ASP A 76 -7.09 -1.65 -23.63
CA ASP A 76 -7.66 -2.95 -23.29
C ASP A 76 -6.55 -3.93 -22.89
N VAL A 77 -6.85 -4.79 -21.93
CA VAL A 77 -5.96 -5.88 -21.49
C VAL A 77 -6.55 -7.21 -21.92
N THR A 78 -5.75 -8.04 -22.59
CA THR A 78 -6.17 -9.41 -22.93
C THR A 78 -6.19 -10.30 -21.68
N ARG A 79 -6.94 -11.41 -21.71
CA ARG A 79 -6.96 -12.37 -20.61
C ARG A 79 -5.56 -12.90 -20.26
N GLY A 80 -4.72 -13.12 -21.27
CA GLY A 80 -3.33 -13.55 -21.08
C GLY A 80 -2.46 -12.50 -20.41
N GLN A 81 -2.61 -11.22 -20.77
CA GLN A 81 -1.90 -10.13 -20.10
C GLN A 81 -2.36 -9.94 -18.65
N ALA A 82 -3.67 -10.06 -18.39
CA ALA A 82 -4.21 -10.00 -17.04
C ALA A 82 -3.68 -11.15 -16.17
N ALA A 83 -3.67 -12.38 -16.69
CA ALA A 83 -3.11 -13.55 -16.00
C ALA A 83 -1.61 -13.36 -15.72
N LYS A 84 -0.84 -12.83 -16.67
CA LYS A 84 0.58 -12.55 -16.45
C LYS A 84 0.80 -11.50 -15.35
N LEU A 85 0.01 -10.44 -15.34
CA LEU A 85 0.10 -9.43 -14.27
C LEU A 85 -0.28 -10.01 -12.89
N MET A 86 -1.25 -10.91 -12.82
CA MET A 86 -1.59 -11.61 -11.58
C MET A 86 -0.44 -12.49 -11.08
N GLU A 87 0.17 -13.28 -11.96
CA GLU A 87 1.34 -14.11 -11.65
C GLU A 87 2.50 -13.25 -11.12
N VAL A 88 2.88 -12.21 -11.85
CA VAL A 88 3.97 -11.30 -11.43
C VAL A 88 3.62 -10.57 -10.13
N THR A 89 2.35 -10.21 -9.92
CA THR A 89 1.93 -9.61 -8.65
C THR A 89 2.12 -10.57 -7.48
N GLU A 90 1.76 -11.84 -7.66
CA GLU A 90 1.95 -12.86 -6.62
C GLU A 90 3.44 -13.08 -6.30
N GLU A 91 4.29 -13.08 -7.33
CA GLU A 91 5.75 -13.24 -7.18
C GLU A 91 6.41 -12.03 -6.50
N MET A 92 5.95 -10.82 -6.82
CA MET A 92 6.61 -9.56 -6.43
C MET A 92 5.98 -8.87 -5.22
N LYS A 93 4.82 -9.35 -4.72
CA LYS A 93 4.18 -8.72 -3.55
C LYS A 93 5.15 -8.79 -2.36
N PRO A 94 5.40 -7.66 -1.68
CA PRO A 94 6.23 -7.70 -0.49
C PRO A 94 5.46 -8.33 0.66
N SER A 95 6.17 -8.99 1.58
CA SER A 95 5.64 -9.22 2.92
C SER A 95 5.31 -7.88 3.58
N MET A 96 4.25 -7.85 4.39
CA MET A 96 3.80 -6.62 5.03
C MET A 96 3.01 -6.92 6.29
N VAL A 97 3.20 -6.10 7.33
CA VAL A 97 2.35 -6.09 8.51
C VAL A 97 1.54 -4.81 8.52
N THR A 98 0.23 -4.92 8.76
CA THR A 98 -0.64 -3.76 8.96
C THR A 98 -0.97 -3.63 10.44
N LEU A 99 -0.65 -2.47 11.02
CA LEU A 99 -0.98 -2.10 12.39
C LEU A 99 -2.17 -1.16 12.40
N GLU A 100 -3.19 -1.52 13.14
CA GLU A 100 -4.28 -0.66 13.55
C GLU A 100 -3.95 0.01 14.88
N ALA A 101 -4.68 1.09 15.21
CA ALA A 101 -4.43 1.83 16.45
C ALA A 101 -4.44 0.93 17.70
N LYS A 102 -5.37 -0.03 17.78
CA LYS A 102 -5.46 -1.00 18.89
C LYS A 102 -4.21 -1.88 19.03
N ASP A 103 -3.53 -2.20 17.93
CA ASP A 103 -2.35 -3.09 17.93
C ASP A 103 -1.15 -2.39 18.58
N VAL A 104 -1.19 -1.05 18.61
CA VAL A 104 -0.25 -0.17 19.28
C VAL A 104 -0.91 0.55 20.47
N GLY A 105 -1.96 -0.03 21.05
CA GLY A 105 -2.61 0.51 22.24
C GLY A 105 -3.01 1.98 22.15
N LEU A 106 -3.49 2.41 20.98
CA LEU A 106 -4.01 3.76 20.69
C LEU A 106 -5.46 3.65 20.17
N ASP A 107 -6.22 4.73 20.24
CA ASP A 107 -7.53 4.83 19.59
C ASP A 107 -7.43 5.39 18.18
N GLU A 108 -6.49 6.32 17.97
CA GLU A 108 -6.12 6.91 16.69
C GLU A 108 -4.61 6.95 16.51
N ILE A 109 -4.16 6.72 15.27
CA ILE A 109 -2.76 6.88 14.87
C ILE A 109 -2.65 8.21 14.13
N GLU A 110 -1.71 9.04 14.57
CA GLU A 110 -1.36 10.30 13.92
C GLU A 110 -0.13 10.14 13.02
N GLY A 111 0.85 9.31 13.40
CA GLY A 111 2.06 9.15 12.60
C GLY A 111 3.09 8.16 13.13
N VAL A 112 4.05 7.86 12.26
CA VAL A 112 5.33 7.26 12.65
C VAL A 112 6.36 8.37 12.76
N ILE A 113 6.89 8.58 13.96
CA ILE A 113 7.80 9.66 14.32
C ILE A 113 9.22 9.11 14.53
N TRP A 114 10.22 10.00 14.65
CA TRP A 114 11.62 9.66 14.95
C TRP A 114 12.11 8.38 14.26
N LYS A 115 12.05 8.38 12.93
CA LYS A 115 12.38 7.21 12.10
C LYS A 115 13.89 6.96 12.10
N THR A 116 14.37 6.21 13.08
CA THR A 116 15.80 5.87 13.24
C THR A 116 16.20 4.58 12.52
N ASP A 117 15.26 3.65 12.33
CA ASP A 117 15.50 2.31 11.79
C ASP A 117 15.01 2.18 10.33
N THR A 118 15.29 3.17 9.48
CA THR A 118 14.80 3.22 8.08
C THR A 118 15.40 2.15 7.16
N ASP A 119 16.46 1.49 7.59
CA ASP A 119 17.06 0.35 6.91
C ASP A 119 16.48 -1.00 7.37
N LEU A 120 15.72 -1.03 8.47
CA LEU A 120 15.03 -2.24 8.95
C LEU A 120 13.68 -2.43 8.25
N TYR A 121 12.89 -1.36 8.13
CA TYR A 121 11.57 -1.40 7.47
C TYR A 121 11.24 -0.08 6.77
N GLU A 122 10.38 -0.14 5.75
CA GLU A 122 9.64 1.01 5.22
C GLU A 122 8.29 1.13 5.96
N SER A 123 7.96 2.32 6.45
CA SER A 123 6.67 2.61 7.08
C SER A 123 5.77 3.41 6.13
N VAL A 124 4.57 2.91 5.84
CA VAL A 124 3.57 3.56 5.00
C VAL A 124 2.35 3.92 5.84
N MET A 125 2.02 5.22 5.88
CA MET A 125 0.80 5.71 6.53
C MET A 125 -0.39 5.49 5.60
N VAL A 126 -1.39 4.75 6.08
CA VAL A 126 -2.66 4.55 5.38
C VAL A 126 -3.71 5.39 6.09
N TYR A 127 -3.89 6.63 5.62
CA TYR A 127 -4.79 7.57 6.26
C TYR A 127 -6.25 7.13 6.11
N GLY A 128 -6.93 7.06 7.26
CA GLY A 128 -8.35 6.77 7.31
C GLY A 128 -9.19 7.95 6.84
N LYS A 129 -10.46 7.68 6.51
CA LYS A 129 -11.47 8.69 6.26
C LYS A 129 -12.34 8.85 7.51
N PRO A 130 -12.47 10.06 8.09
CA PRO A 130 -13.28 10.30 9.29
C PRO A 130 -14.69 9.73 9.14
N GLY A 131 -15.10 8.88 10.10
CA GLY A 131 -16.40 8.21 10.10
C GLY A 131 -16.52 6.96 9.22
N TYR A 132 -15.47 6.55 8.50
CA TYR A 132 -15.48 5.38 7.61
C TYR A 132 -14.35 4.39 7.92
N THR A 133 -13.12 4.87 8.01
CA THR A 133 -11.93 4.03 8.21
C THR A 133 -10.96 4.71 9.16
N LYS A 134 -10.28 3.92 10.00
CA LYS A 134 -9.20 4.40 10.87
C LYS A 134 -7.87 4.44 10.13
N THR A 135 -6.99 5.36 10.52
CA THR A 135 -5.60 5.39 10.06
C THR A 135 -4.87 4.13 10.52
N LYS A 136 -4.04 3.58 9.63
CA LYS A 136 -3.21 2.40 9.86
C LYS A 136 -1.76 2.66 9.48
N ILE A 137 -0.86 1.81 9.95
CA ILE A 137 0.54 1.78 9.53
C ILE A 137 0.81 0.46 8.83
N GLN A 138 1.35 0.51 7.62
CA GLN A 138 1.90 -0.66 6.95
C GLN A 138 3.41 -0.66 7.12
N LEU A 139 3.97 -1.76 7.60
CA LEU A 139 5.42 -1.97 7.71
C LEU A 139 5.86 -3.01 6.68
N ILE A 140 6.82 -2.63 5.85
CA ILE A 140 7.42 -3.48 4.82
C ILE A 140 8.86 -3.79 5.26
N PRO A 141 9.24 -5.07 5.45
CA PRO A 141 10.58 -5.46 5.88
C PRO A 141 11.63 -5.12 4.82
N LEU A 142 12.80 -4.69 5.27
CA LEU A 142 13.95 -4.38 4.42
C LEU A 142 15.18 -5.23 4.77
N ASN A 143 15.53 -5.33 6.06
CA ASN A 143 16.70 -6.09 6.51
C ASN A 143 16.48 -6.75 7.87
N GLU A 144 17.06 -7.94 8.05
CA GLU A 144 16.98 -8.71 9.28
C GLU A 144 17.77 -8.05 10.40
N ARG A 145 17.06 -7.37 11.30
CA ARG A 145 17.61 -6.79 12.52
C ARG A 145 16.53 -6.51 13.55
N ILE A 146 16.99 -6.08 14.72
CA ILE A 146 16.15 -5.54 15.79
C ILE A 146 16.29 -4.01 15.75
N GLY A 147 15.18 -3.33 15.98
CA GLY A 147 15.10 -1.88 16.01
C GLY A 147 13.88 -1.41 16.77
N THR A 148 13.46 -0.18 16.49
CA THR A 148 12.36 0.44 17.21
C THR A 148 11.37 1.13 16.27
N LEU A 149 10.10 1.11 16.66
CA LEU A 149 9.03 1.87 16.03
C LEU A 149 8.51 2.89 17.04
N ASN A 150 8.49 4.16 16.65
CA ASN A 150 7.88 5.23 17.44
C ASN A 150 6.59 5.67 16.75
N VAL A 151 5.45 5.52 17.42
CA VAL A 151 4.12 5.87 16.91
C VAL A 151 3.54 6.99 17.75
N SER A 152 3.08 8.05 17.10
CA SER A 152 2.24 9.07 17.73
C SER A 152 0.76 8.83 17.45
N GLY A 153 -0.08 9.25 18.38
CA GLY A 153 -1.53 9.15 18.28
C GLY A 153 -2.21 9.59 19.56
N SER A 154 -3.47 9.21 19.73
CA SER A 154 -4.26 9.61 20.89
C SER A 154 -5.09 8.46 21.45
N MET A 155 -5.45 8.60 22.73
CA MET A 155 -6.43 7.79 23.44
C MET A 155 -7.68 8.64 23.63
N LEU A 156 -8.89 8.13 23.36
CA LEU A 156 -10.18 8.73 23.75
C LEU A 156 -10.34 10.26 23.60
N ASN A 157 -9.86 10.87 22.50
CA ASN A 157 -9.83 12.32 22.26
C ASN A 157 -8.99 13.15 23.25
N GLU A 158 -8.01 12.53 23.91
CA GLU A 158 -7.04 13.18 24.78
C GLU A 158 -5.91 13.84 23.95
N ALA A 159 -4.95 14.44 24.66
CA ALA A 159 -3.75 14.98 24.06
C ALA A 159 -2.94 13.88 23.34
N SER A 160 -2.23 14.29 22.28
CA SER A 160 -1.37 13.39 21.52
C SER A 160 -0.27 12.82 22.41
N ILE A 161 -0.12 11.50 22.36
CA ILE A 161 0.93 10.74 23.01
C ILE A 161 1.83 10.09 21.97
N TYR A 162 2.98 9.62 22.41
CA TYR A 162 3.81 8.72 21.64
C TYR A 162 4.13 7.46 22.43
N LYS A 163 4.23 6.36 21.68
CA LYS A 163 4.61 5.05 22.20
C LYS A 163 5.76 4.49 21.38
N LYS A 164 6.72 3.88 22.05
CA LYS A 164 7.87 3.21 21.44
C LYS A 164 7.74 1.70 21.59
N TYR A 165 8.06 0.97 20.52
CA TYR A 165 7.95 -0.50 20.42
C TYR A 165 9.27 -1.11 19.98
N HIS A 166 9.54 -2.35 20.41
CA HIS A 166 10.55 -3.19 19.75
C HIS A 166 9.99 -3.75 18.46
N VAL A 167 10.82 -3.69 17.42
CA VAL A 167 10.55 -4.31 16.13
C VAL A 167 11.66 -5.28 15.83
N GLN A 168 11.30 -6.48 15.40
CA GLN A 168 12.23 -7.48 14.90
C GLN A 168 11.77 -7.95 13.54
N GLU A 169 12.65 -7.88 12.56
CA GLU A 169 12.46 -8.53 11.28
C GLU A 169 13.25 -9.85 11.26
N MET A 170 12.59 -10.91 10.83
CA MET A 170 13.18 -12.24 10.65
C MET A 170 12.47 -12.97 9.51
N TYR A 171 13.21 -13.43 8.49
CA TYR A 171 12.69 -14.18 7.35
C TYR A 171 11.54 -13.49 6.58
N GLY A 172 11.61 -12.18 6.43
CA GLY A 172 10.59 -11.36 5.78
C GLY A 172 9.35 -11.13 6.63
N ILE A 173 9.40 -11.40 7.94
CA ILE A 173 8.28 -11.21 8.86
C ILE A 173 8.67 -10.19 9.93
N ILE A 174 7.85 -9.15 10.04
CA ILE A 174 7.98 -8.14 11.11
C ILE A 174 7.18 -8.60 12.33
N ASN A 175 7.86 -8.68 13.47
CA ASN A 175 7.26 -8.89 14.78
C ASN A 175 7.38 -7.62 15.60
N ILE A 176 6.29 -7.26 16.28
CA ILE A 176 6.24 -6.08 17.16
C ILE A 176 5.81 -6.53 18.54
N SER A 177 6.61 -6.20 19.56
CA SER A 177 6.22 -6.48 20.94
C SER A 177 5.18 -5.46 21.40
N ALA A 178 3.97 -5.90 21.73
CA ALA A 178 2.89 -5.02 22.20
C ALA A 178 3.13 -4.38 23.57
N SER A 179 4.19 -4.78 24.31
CA SER A 179 4.62 -4.08 25.51
C SER A 179 5.38 -2.80 25.12
N THR A 180 4.71 -1.66 25.23
CA THR A 180 5.32 -0.33 25.09
C THR A 180 6.59 -0.23 25.94
N ILE A 181 7.71 0.13 25.33
CA ILE A 181 8.97 0.33 26.07
C ILE A 181 9.04 1.72 26.70
N PHE A 182 8.26 2.66 26.17
CA PHE A 182 8.14 4.03 26.67
C PHE A 182 6.84 4.70 26.17
N GLU A 183 6.17 5.45 27.03
CA GLU A 183 5.01 6.29 26.71
C GLU A 183 5.20 7.71 27.25
N GLY A 184 4.87 8.73 26.45
CA GLY A 184 4.96 10.13 26.85
C GLY A 184 3.99 11.03 26.11
N GLN A 185 3.74 12.22 26.67
CA GLN A 185 2.90 13.26 26.06
C GLN A 185 3.71 14.08 25.05
N TYR A 186 3.08 14.49 23.94
CA TYR A 186 3.62 15.51 23.05
C TYR A 186 3.37 16.89 23.68
N GLY A 187 4.43 17.60 24.07
CA GLY A 187 4.37 18.95 24.67
C GLY A 187 5.57 19.79 24.22
N PRO A 188 5.52 21.13 24.37
CA PRO A 188 6.53 22.04 23.80
C PRO A 188 7.95 21.77 24.32
#